data_AF-A0A661Z6G0-F1
#
_entry.id   AF-A0A661Z6G0-F1
#
_cell.length_a   1.000
_cell.length_b   1.000
_cell.length_c   1.000
_cell.angle_alpha   90.00
_cell.angle_beta   90.00
_cell.angle_gamma   90.00
#
_symmetry.space_group_name_H-M   'P 1'
#
loop_
_entity.id
_entity.type
_entity.pdbx_description
1 polymer ?
#
loop_
_entity_poly.entity_id
_entity_poly.type
_entity_poly.pdbx_seq_one_letter_code
_entity_poly.pdbx_strand_id
1 'polypeptide(L)'
;MNSTKNILLGLFLVIFSQVLIGQNTISDIKIFAERNLQSVLEKIPINDEISFGFNSREEFKQTELGEPLEFIWYSETKDNSNKTWRVPIVVNGEYRALLNVQNIGNEFKVADFGASVLAEDIQKTMNENKGKNVSGVLRLTAITSDFLIVRNAVKEEYLPLTSAKMFINSRNMELQKTYSPSDLIELLNKR
;
A
#
# COMPACT_ATOMS: atom_id res chain seq x y z
N MET A 1 52.58 21.18 0.84
CA MET A 1 51.33 21.47 0.11
C MET A 1 50.93 20.18 -0.62
N ASN A 2 49.66 19.77 -0.57
CA ASN A 2 49.04 18.63 -1.30
C ASN A 2 48.92 17.25 -0.62
N SER A 3 48.31 17.15 0.58
CA SER A 3 47.86 15.83 1.09
C SER A 3 46.44 15.82 1.71
N THR A 4 45.68 16.92 1.57
CA THR A 4 44.33 17.05 2.15
C THR A 4 43.19 17.03 1.12
N LYS A 5 43.50 16.96 -0.18
CA LYS A 5 42.48 17.00 -1.25
C LYS A 5 41.91 15.64 -1.67
N ASN A 6 42.53 14.52 -1.27
CA ASN A 6 42.12 13.19 -1.74
C ASN A 6 41.21 12.41 -0.78
N ILE A 7 41.00 12.90 0.45
CA ILE A 7 40.15 12.23 1.45
C ILE A 7 38.69 12.68 1.33
N LEU A 8 38.42 13.89 0.81
CA LEU A 8 37.05 14.40 0.66
C LEU A 8 36.28 13.71 -0.48
N LEU A 9 36.96 13.13 -1.47
CA LEU A 9 36.33 12.54 -2.65
C LEU A 9 35.80 11.11 -2.40
N GLY A 10 36.34 10.40 -1.40
CA GLY A 10 35.92 9.04 -1.05
C GLY A 10 34.65 8.97 -0.20
N LEU A 11 34.34 10.01 0.57
CA LEU A 11 33.17 10.04 1.45
C LEU A 11 31.85 10.40 0.73
N PHE A 12 31.92 11.01 -0.46
CA PHE A 12 30.74 11.35 -1.24
C PHE A 12 30.16 10.15 -2.02
N LEU A 13 30.98 9.12 -2.29
CA LEU A 13 30.57 7.96 -3.10
C LEU A 13 29.79 6.90 -2.30
N VAL A 14 29.95 6.85 -0.97
CA VAL A 14 29.28 5.85 -0.13
C VAL A 14 27.84 6.24 0.22
N ILE A 15 27.51 7.54 0.18
CA ILE A 15 26.17 8.02 0.53
C ILE A 15 25.18 7.83 -0.65
N PHE A 16 25.67 7.74 -1.90
CA PHE A 16 24.81 7.56 -3.07
C PHE A 16 24.34 6.12 -3.31
N SER A 17 25.03 5.11 -2.79
CA SER A 17 24.67 3.71 -3.05
C SER A 17 23.45 3.23 -2.24
N GLN A 18 23.13 3.86 -1.12
CA GLN A 18 22.01 3.42 -0.27
C GLN A 18 20.64 3.91 -0.77
N VAL A 19 20.60 4.96 -1.60
CA VAL A 19 19.35 5.47 -2.18
C VAL A 19 18.84 4.58 -3.33
N LEU A 20 19.74 3.84 -4.01
CA LEU A 20 19.38 2.99 -5.15
C LEU A 20 18.64 1.70 -4.76
N ILE A 21 18.80 1.22 -3.54
CA ILE A 21 18.22 -0.08 -3.10
C ILE A 21 16.70 0.05 -2.87
N GLY A 22 16.22 1.24 -2.50
CA GLY A 22 14.80 1.47 -2.19
C GLY A 22 13.90 1.67 -3.42
N GLN A 23 14.38 2.35 -4.47
CA GLN A 23 13.55 2.65 -5.65
C GLN A 23 13.33 1.44 -6.57
N ASN A 24 14.31 0.53 -6.64
CA ASN A 24 14.19 -0.67 -7.46
C ASN A 24 13.00 -1.54 -7.02
N THR A 25 12.72 -1.61 -5.71
CA THR A 25 11.70 -2.53 -5.20
C THR A 25 10.28 -2.23 -5.71
N ILE A 26 9.84 -0.97 -5.72
CA ILE A 26 8.48 -0.60 -6.19
C ILE A 26 8.33 -0.86 -7.69
N SER A 27 9.34 -0.48 -8.48
CA SER A 27 9.35 -0.72 -9.92
C SER A 27 9.32 -2.21 -10.24
N ASP A 28 10.12 -3.01 -9.53
CA ASP A 28 10.16 -4.47 -9.69
C ASP A 28 8.81 -5.13 -9.37
N ILE A 29 8.12 -4.66 -8.33
CA ILE A 29 6.78 -5.14 -7.97
C ILE A 29 5.77 -4.82 -9.05
N LYS A 30 5.80 -3.60 -9.60
CA LYS A 30 4.88 -3.21 -10.68
C LYS A 30 5.12 -4.07 -11.91
N ILE A 31 6.37 -4.25 -12.33
CA ILE A 31 6.74 -5.12 -13.45
C ILE A 31 6.30 -6.58 -13.20
N PHE A 32 6.52 -7.10 -11.99
CA PHE A 32 6.08 -8.44 -11.62
C PHE A 32 4.55 -8.56 -11.72
N ALA A 33 3.82 -7.59 -11.18
CA ALA A 33 2.37 -7.56 -11.21
C ALA A 33 1.83 -7.46 -12.65
N GLU A 34 2.42 -6.62 -13.51
CA GLU A 34 2.04 -6.48 -14.92
C GLU A 34 2.15 -7.82 -15.67
N ARG A 35 3.25 -8.55 -15.46
CA ARG A 35 3.48 -9.87 -16.08
C ARG A 35 2.48 -10.93 -15.65
N ASN A 36 1.90 -10.80 -14.45
CA ASN A 36 0.98 -11.78 -13.89
C ASN A 36 -0.50 -11.38 -14.01
N LEU A 37 -0.79 -10.10 -14.33
CA LEU A 37 -2.14 -9.54 -14.27
C LEU A 37 -3.16 -10.35 -15.07
N GLN A 38 -2.87 -10.62 -16.35
CA GLN A 38 -3.80 -11.34 -17.22
C GLN A 38 -4.10 -12.76 -16.69
N SER A 39 -3.06 -13.49 -16.27
CA SER A 39 -3.22 -14.84 -15.70
C SER A 39 -4.03 -14.84 -14.41
N VAL A 40 -3.97 -13.76 -13.62
CA VAL A 40 -4.79 -13.59 -12.42
C VAL A 40 -6.25 -13.30 -12.78
N LEU A 41 -6.49 -12.36 -13.70
CA LEU A 41 -7.84 -12.02 -14.15
C LEU A 41 -8.57 -13.21 -14.78
N GLU A 42 -7.86 -14.04 -15.54
CA GLU A 42 -8.41 -15.27 -16.14
C GLU A 42 -8.88 -16.32 -15.11
N LYS A 43 -8.47 -16.21 -13.84
CA LYS A 43 -8.96 -17.08 -12.76
C LYS A 43 -10.33 -16.67 -12.23
N ILE A 44 -10.83 -15.48 -12.55
CA ILE A 44 -12.17 -15.04 -12.16
C ILE A 44 -13.21 -15.92 -12.89
N PRO A 45 -14.14 -16.59 -12.18
CA PRO A 45 -15.18 -17.39 -12.81
C PRO A 45 -16.06 -16.56 -13.75
N ILE A 46 -16.50 -17.16 -14.87
CA ILE A 46 -17.41 -16.50 -15.82
C ILE A 46 -18.72 -16.15 -15.10
N ASN A 47 -19.21 -14.91 -15.25
CA ASN A 47 -20.38 -14.33 -14.59
C ASN A 47 -20.19 -13.96 -13.10
N ASP A 48 -18.95 -13.97 -12.60
CA ASP A 48 -18.63 -13.56 -11.23
C ASP A 48 -17.78 -12.28 -11.17
N GLU A 49 -17.66 -11.55 -12.29
CA GLU A 49 -16.82 -10.37 -12.42
C GLU A 49 -17.16 -9.28 -11.38
N ILE A 50 -18.46 -9.11 -11.10
CA ILE A 50 -18.98 -8.11 -10.17
C ILE A 50 -18.50 -8.36 -8.74
N SER A 51 -18.44 -9.62 -8.30
CA SER A 51 -17.98 -9.92 -6.93
C SER A 51 -16.49 -9.61 -6.73
N PHE A 52 -15.73 -9.63 -7.83
CA PHE A 52 -14.33 -9.22 -7.88
C PHE A 52 -14.12 -7.74 -8.20
N GLY A 53 -15.19 -6.96 -8.33
CA GLY A 53 -15.16 -5.51 -8.51
C GLY A 53 -15.15 -5.04 -9.96
N PHE A 54 -15.42 -5.90 -10.95
CA PHE A 54 -15.48 -5.55 -12.36
C PHE A 54 -16.92 -5.55 -12.88
N ASN A 55 -17.24 -4.65 -13.80
CA ASN A 55 -18.58 -4.60 -14.39
C ASN A 55 -18.80 -5.70 -15.43
N SER A 56 -17.73 -6.11 -16.12
CA SER A 56 -17.80 -7.16 -17.13
C SER A 56 -16.42 -7.75 -17.44
N ARG A 57 -16.41 -8.86 -18.19
CA ARG A 57 -15.17 -9.53 -18.64
C ARG A 57 -14.37 -8.68 -19.63
N GLU A 58 -15.05 -7.84 -20.39
CA GLU A 58 -14.45 -6.93 -21.37
C GLU A 58 -13.55 -5.89 -20.71
N GLU A 59 -13.84 -5.51 -19.46
CA GLU A 59 -12.99 -4.59 -18.69
C GLU A 59 -11.57 -5.13 -18.50
N PHE A 60 -11.35 -6.46 -18.55
CA PHE A 60 -10.03 -7.06 -18.35
C PHE A 60 -9.03 -6.63 -19.42
N LYS A 61 -9.50 -6.25 -20.61
CA LYS A 61 -8.65 -5.75 -21.69
C LYS A 61 -8.25 -4.29 -21.50
N GLN A 62 -8.90 -3.59 -20.56
CA GLN A 62 -8.72 -2.18 -20.25
C GLN A 62 -8.02 -1.99 -18.91
N THR A 63 -7.61 -3.07 -18.25
CA THR A 63 -6.98 -2.98 -16.94
C THR A 63 -5.56 -2.47 -17.04
N GLU A 64 -5.25 -1.51 -16.17
CA GLU A 64 -3.91 -1.04 -15.90
C GLU A 64 -3.58 -1.25 -14.42
N LEU A 65 -2.30 -1.13 -14.06
CA LEU A 65 -1.90 -1.17 -12.66
C LEU A 65 -1.61 0.23 -12.13
N GLY A 66 -2.20 0.52 -10.97
CA GLY A 66 -1.86 1.67 -10.15
C GLY A 66 -0.51 1.52 -9.46
N GLU A 67 -0.16 2.50 -8.64
CA GLU A 67 1.09 2.46 -7.87
C GLU A 67 1.00 1.43 -6.72
N PRO A 68 2.02 0.55 -6.56
CA PRO A 68 2.07 -0.38 -5.45
C PRO A 68 2.07 0.33 -4.09
N LEU A 69 1.18 -0.11 -3.20
CA LEU A 69 1.08 0.37 -1.83
C LEU A 69 1.64 -0.69 -0.88
N GLU A 70 2.65 -0.35 -0.08
CA GLU A 70 3.13 -1.27 0.96
C GLU A 70 2.01 -1.56 1.96
N PHE A 71 1.73 -2.83 2.23
CA PHE A 71 0.69 -3.25 3.15
C PHE A 71 1.31 -3.76 4.44
N ILE A 72 1.10 -3.02 5.52
CA ILE A 72 1.72 -3.28 6.82
C ILE A 72 0.64 -3.76 7.77
N TRP A 73 0.81 -4.97 8.30
CA TRP A 73 0.03 -5.42 9.44
C TRP A 73 0.70 -4.96 10.73
N TYR A 74 -0.06 -4.27 11.57
CA TYR A 74 0.31 -4.06 12.95
C TYR A 74 -0.31 -5.17 13.80
N SER A 75 0.54 -6.03 14.35
CA SER A 75 0.18 -7.08 15.32
C SER A 75 1.19 -7.07 16.46
N GLU A 76 0.72 -7.37 17.68
CA GLU A 76 1.56 -7.51 18.87
C GLU A 76 2.58 -8.66 18.72
N THR A 77 2.25 -9.69 17.91
CA THR A 77 3.08 -10.89 17.73
C THR A 77 4.08 -10.82 16.57
N LYS A 78 4.17 -9.66 15.92
CA LYS A 78 5.19 -9.19 14.96
C LYS A 78 6.02 -10.28 14.27
N ASP A 79 5.41 -11.01 13.33
CA ASP A 79 6.17 -11.65 12.26
C ASP A 79 5.95 -10.87 10.96
N ASN A 80 6.85 -9.91 10.72
CA ASN A 80 6.86 -9.07 9.52
C ASN A 80 7.97 -9.52 8.55
N SER A 81 8.34 -10.81 8.56
CA SER A 81 9.42 -11.30 7.69
C SER A 81 9.11 -11.08 6.19
N ASN A 82 7.83 -11.14 5.82
CA ASN A 82 7.38 -11.04 4.45
C ASN A 82 6.77 -9.67 4.19
N LYS A 83 7.42 -8.89 3.32
CA LYS A 83 6.86 -7.64 2.82
C LYS A 83 5.74 -7.93 1.84
N THR A 84 4.68 -7.14 1.94
CA THR A 84 3.49 -7.29 1.10
C THR A 84 3.10 -5.96 0.50
N TRP A 85 2.60 -6.00 -0.72
CA TRP A 85 2.11 -4.84 -1.46
C TRP A 85 0.72 -5.12 -2.02
N ARG A 86 -0.13 -4.09 -1.99
CA ARG A 86 -1.39 -4.04 -2.71
C ARG A 86 -1.18 -3.19 -3.95
N VAL A 87 -1.34 -3.79 -5.12
CA VAL A 87 -1.24 -3.09 -6.40
C VAL A 87 -2.67 -2.88 -6.93
N PRO A 88 -3.15 -1.63 -7.04
CA PRO A 88 -4.49 -1.38 -7.57
C PRO A 88 -4.62 -1.85 -9.02
N ILE A 89 -5.70 -2.56 -9.32
CA ILE A 89 -6.13 -2.84 -10.69
C ILE A 89 -7.11 -1.73 -11.08
N VAL A 90 -6.79 -1.01 -12.14
CA VAL A 90 -7.46 0.22 -12.55
C VAL A 90 -8.16 0.00 -13.88
N VAL A 91 -9.41 0.44 -14.00
CA VAL A 91 -10.15 0.46 -15.27
C VAL A 91 -10.71 1.86 -15.43
N ASN A 92 -10.39 2.53 -16.54
CA ASN A 92 -10.86 3.89 -16.83
C ASN A 92 -10.59 4.89 -15.68
N GLY A 93 -9.45 4.74 -15.01
CA GLY A 93 -9.05 5.59 -13.89
C GLY A 93 -9.71 5.24 -12.54
N GLU A 94 -10.56 4.23 -12.47
CA GLU A 94 -11.21 3.76 -11.23
C GLU A 94 -10.55 2.50 -10.69
N TYR A 95 -10.35 2.43 -9.37
CA TYR A 95 -9.79 1.24 -8.73
C TYR A 95 -10.88 0.16 -8.63
N ARG A 96 -10.69 -0.96 -9.32
CA ARG A 96 -11.64 -2.09 -9.34
C ARG A 96 -11.32 -3.12 -8.27
N ALA A 97 -10.04 -3.42 -8.09
CA ALA A 97 -9.56 -4.45 -7.16
C ALA A 97 -8.12 -4.17 -6.73
N LEU A 98 -7.60 -4.98 -5.82
CA LEU A 98 -6.21 -4.98 -5.37
C LEU A 98 -5.59 -6.35 -5.68
N LEU A 99 -4.45 -6.34 -6.37
CA LEU A 99 -3.57 -7.48 -6.49
C LEU A 99 -2.62 -7.53 -5.29
N ASN A 100 -2.56 -8.66 -4.60
CA ASN A 100 -1.70 -8.85 -3.44
C ASN A 100 -0.39 -9.52 -3.84
N VAL A 101 0.72 -8.78 -3.75
CA VAL A 101 2.06 -9.28 -4.07
C VAL A 101 2.87 -9.40 -2.79
N GLN A 102 3.49 -10.56 -2.56
CA GLN A 102 4.36 -10.82 -1.42
C GLN A 102 5.79 -11.07 -1.87
N ASN A 103 6.76 -10.60 -1.09
CA ASN A 103 8.14 -11.04 -1.21
C ASN A 103 8.42 -12.11 -0.15
N ILE A 104 8.71 -13.32 -0.61
CA ILE A 104 9.05 -14.47 0.22
C ILE A 104 10.44 -14.93 -0.18
N GLY A 105 11.44 -14.69 0.68
CA GLY A 105 12.82 -15.14 0.43
C GLY A 105 13.46 -14.55 -0.83
N ASN A 106 13.20 -13.27 -1.13
CA ASN A 106 13.63 -12.56 -2.35
C ASN A 106 12.90 -12.94 -3.64
N GLU A 107 11.82 -13.71 -3.56
CA GLU A 107 10.95 -13.99 -4.71
C GLU A 107 9.59 -13.31 -4.54
N PHE A 108 9.12 -12.66 -5.61
CA PHE A 108 7.76 -12.13 -5.65
C PHE A 108 6.75 -13.22 -6.00
N LYS A 109 5.62 -13.21 -5.30
CA LYS A 109 4.48 -14.11 -5.54
C LYS A 109 3.18 -13.34 -5.49
N VAL A 110 2.22 -13.70 -6.35
CA VAL A 110 0.83 -13.28 -6.18
C VAL A 110 0.22 -14.13 -5.08
N ALA A 111 -0.11 -13.51 -3.95
CA ALA A 111 -0.69 -14.19 -2.81
C ALA A 111 -2.22 -14.27 -2.89
N ASP A 112 -2.85 -13.23 -3.45
CA ASP A 112 -4.31 -13.11 -3.54
C ASP A 112 -4.69 -11.98 -4.51
N PHE A 113 -5.97 -11.87 -4.88
CA PHE A 113 -6.51 -10.72 -5.60
C PHE A 113 -8.00 -10.51 -5.27
N GLY A 114 -8.46 -9.25 -5.33
CA GLY A 114 -9.85 -8.88 -5.04
C GLY A 114 -9.92 -7.65 -4.14
N ALA A 115 -10.73 -7.68 -3.09
CA ALA A 115 -10.90 -6.57 -2.14
C ALA A 115 -11.34 -5.25 -2.79
N SER A 116 -12.33 -5.32 -3.69
CA SER A 116 -12.89 -4.18 -4.43
C SER A 116 -13.33 -3.02 -3.52
N VAL A 117 -14.04 -3.32 -2.42
CA VAL A 117 -14.47 -2.33 -1.43
C VAL A 117 -13.28 -1.55 -0.85
N LEU A 118 -12.18 -2.25 -0.53
CA LEU A 118 -10.98 -1.58 -0.03
C LEU A 118 -10.29 -0.77 -1.13
N ALA A 119 -10.27 -1.26 -2.37
CA ALA A 119 -9.71 -0.55 -3.51
C ALA A 119 -10.42 0.80 -3.73
N GLU A 120 -11.75 0.79 -3.73
CA GLU A 120 -12.59 1.99 -3.84
C GLU A 120 -12.35 2.96 -2.69
N ASP A 121 -12.29 2.46 -1.46
CA ASP A 121 -12.09 3.29 -0.26
C ASP A 121 -10.70 3.94 -0.21
N ILE A 122 -9.66 3.22 -0.65
CA ILE A 122 -8.32 3.76 -0.87
C ILE A 122 -8.38 4.89 -1.89
N GLN A 123 -8.95 4.65 -3.08
CA GLN A 123 -9.01 5.65 -4.13
C GLN A 123 -9.78 6.90 -3.69
N LYS A 124 -10.94 6.71 -3.05
CA LYS A 124 -11.75 7.81 -2.50
C LYS A 124 -10.93 8.64 -1.52
N THR A 125 -10.27 7.99 -0.57
CA THR A 125 -9.48 8.69 0.46
C THR A 125 -8.27 9.41 -0.15
N MET A 126 -7.63 8.83 -1.17
CA MET A 126 -6.56 9.49 -1.94
C MET A 126 -7.08 10.72 -2.72
N ASN A 127 -8.25 10.61 -3.33
CA ASN A 127 -8.88 11.72 -4.06
C ASN A 127 -9.30 12.88 -3.15
N GLU A 128 -9.75 12.59 -1.93
CA GLU A 128 -10.04 13.59 -0.89
C GLU A 128 -8.75 14.25 -0.35
N ASN A 129 -7.59 13.62 -0.54
CA ASN A 129 -6.29 14.04 -0.02
C ASN A 129 -5.25 14.24 -1.14
N LYS A 130 -5.68 14.72 -2.31
CA LYS A 130 -4.81 14.99 -3.46
C LYS A 130 -3.56 15.80 -3.07
N GLY A 131 -2.42 15.41 -3.62
CA GLY A 131 -1.13 16.04 -3.35
C GLY A 131 -0.39 15.49 -2.12
N LYS A 132 -1.01 14.62 -1.33
CA LYS A 132 -0.30 13.89 -0.27
C LYS A 132 0.46 12.69 -0.85
N ASN A 133 1.65 12.45 -0.33
CA ASN A 133 2.47 11.30 -0.67
C ASN A 133 2.03 10.07 0.13
N VAL A 134 1.10 9.30 -0.43
CA VAL A 134 0.62 8.04 0.14
C VAL A 134 1.63 6.94 -0.22
N SER A 135 2.16 6.27 0.79
CA SER A 135 3.23 5.27 0.64
C SER A 135 2.79 3.84 0.95
N GLY A 136 1.61 3.66 1.55
CA GLY A 136 1.13 2.35 1.95
C GLY A 136 -0.20 2.36 2.66
N VAL A 137 -0.58 1.20 3.16
CA VAL A 137 -1.77 0.93 3.97
C VAL A 137 -1.32 0.23 5.25
N LEU A 138 -1.77 0.75 6.39
CA LEU A 138 -1.58 0.14 7.70
C LEU A 138 -2.88 -0.53 8.15
N ARG A 139 -2.82 -1.82 8.46
CA ARG A 139 -3.92 -2.56 9.10
C ARG A 139 -3.62 -2.76 10.58
N LEU A 140 -4.44 -2.16 11.44
CA LEU A 140 -4.48 -2.45 12.87
C LEU A 140 -5.30 -3.72 13.10
N THR A 141 -4.62 -4.87 13.16
CA THR A 141 -5.27 -6.19 13.17
C THR A 141 -6.21 -6.39 14.36
N ALA A 142 -5.82 -5.90 15.54
CA ALA A 142 -6.61 -6.03 16.77
C ALA A 142 -8.01 -5.37 16.71
N ILE A 143 -8.20 -4.39 15.83
CA ILE A 143 -9.47 -3.65 15.69
C ILE A 143 -10.00 -3.68 14.25
N THR A 144 -9.45 -4.54 13.39
CA THR A 144 -9.81 -4.71 11.97
C THR A 144 -9.98 -3.37 11.23
N SER A 145 -9.07 -2.44 11.48
CA SER A 145 -9.14 -1.08 10.96
C SER A 145 -7.96 -0.75 10.07
N ASP A 146 -8.23 -0.06 8.96
CA ASP A 146 -7.24 0.30 7.96
C ASP A 146 -7.01 1.81 7.88
N PHE A 147 -5.77 2.19 7.58
CA PHE A 147 -5.36 3.58 7.39
C PHE A 147 -4.42 3.69 6.18
N LEU A 148 -4.48 4.79 5.43
CA LEU A 148 -3.42 5.12 4.48
C LEU A 148 -2.24 5.74 5.23
N ILE A 149 -1.03 5.35 4.84
CA ILE A 149 0.22 5.89 5.38
C ILE A 149 0.67 7.04 4.48
N VAL A 150 0.66 8.26 5.01
CA VAL A 150 1.19 9.44 4.35
C VAL A 150 2.55 9.77 4.94
N ARG A 151 3.59 9.83 4.09
CA ARG A 151 4.96 10.17 4.51
C ARG A 151 5.41 11.46 3.83
N ASN A 152 5.84 12.43 4.64
CA ASN A 152 6.66 13.54 4.18
C ASN A 152 8.06 13.45 4.80
N ALA A 153 8.96 14.37 4.45
CA ALA A 153 10.36 14.33 4.91
C ALA A 153 10.54 14.37 6.44
N VAL A 154 9.50 14.77 7.19
CA VAL A 154 9.61 15.11 8.62
C VAL A 154 8.60 14.34 9.48
N LYS A 155 7.54 13.78 8.89
CA LYS A 155 6.39 13.22 9.61
C LYS A 155 5.72 12.10 8.82
N GLU A 156 5.27 11.09 9.57
CA GLU A 156 4.31 10.07 9.12
C GLU A 156 2.95 10.39 9.75
N GLU A 157 1.91 10.37 8.92
CA GLU A 157 0.52 10.57 9.31
C GLU A 157 -0.35 9.47 8.71
N TYR A 158 -1.45 9.16 9.39
CA TYR A 158 -2.37 8.09 8.98
C TYR A 158 -3.75 8.66 8.66
N LEU A 159 -4.23 8.43 7.45
CA LEU A 159 -5.59 8.80 7.06
C LEU A 159 -6.52 7.63 7.34
N PRO A 160 -7.59 7.80 8.13
CA PRO A 160 -8.50 6.69 8.42
C PRO A 160 -9.26 6.29 7.15
N LEU A 161 -9.25 5.00 6.83
CA LEU A 161 -10.17 4.42 5.86
C LEU A 161 -11.53 4.17 6.51
N THR A 162 -12.52 3.75 5.72
CA THR A 162 -13.89 3.53 6.19
C THR A 162 -13.96 2.56 7.37
N SER A 163 -13.18 1.48 7.36
CA SER A 163 -13.12 0.53 8.49
C SER A 163 -12.67 1.20 9.79
N ALA A 164 -11.64 2.05 9.74
CA ALA A 164 -11.19 2.82 10.89
C ALA A 164 -12.25 3.85 11.34
N LYS A 165 -12.85 4.60 10.40
CA LYS A 165 -13.92 5.56 10.69
C LYS A 165 -15.08 4.89 11.43
N MET A 166 -15.49 3.69 10.99
CA MET A 166 -16.54 2.91 11.63
C MET A 166 -16.15 2.50 13.05
N PHE A 167 -14.93 2.00 13.27
CA PHE A 167 -14.47 1.64 14.60
C PHE A 167 -14.47 2.85 15.55
N ILE A 168 -13.87 3.97 15.13
CA ILE A 168 -13.77 5.20 15.92
C ILE A 168 -15.17 5.69 16.34
N ASN A 169 -16.10 5.77 15.39
CA ASN A 169 -17.48 6.19 15.65
C ASN A 169 -18.20 5.22 16.59
N SER A 170 -17.97 3.90 16.45
CA SER A 170 -18.59 2.90 17.33
C SER A 170 -18.15 3.01 18.80
N ARG A 171 -17.00 3.65 19.06
CA ARG A 171 -16.46 3.91 20.39
C ARG A 171 -16.81 5.31 20.93
N ASN A 172 -17.66 6.06 20.23
CA ASN A 172 -17.98 7.46 20.55
C ASN A 172 -16.73 8.34 20.68
N MET A 173 -15.69 8.03 19.89
CA MET A 173 -14.46 8.83 19.83
C MET A 173 -14.59 9.90 18.76
N GLU A 174 -13.90 11.03 18.93
CA GLU A 174 -13.88 12.08 17.93
C GLU A 174 -13.08 11.63 16.70
N LEU A 175 -13.72 11.69 15.52
CA LEU A 175 -13.07 11.36 14.27
C LEU A 175 -12.11 12.49 13.84
N GLN A 176 -10.81 12.20 13.92
CA GLN A 176 -9.77 13.09 13.42
C GLN A 176 -9.55 12.92 11.91
N LYS A 177 -9.08 13.99 11.25
CA LYS A 177 -8.74 13.98 9.81
C LYS A 177 -7.49 13.15 9.52
N THR A 178 -6.50 13.22 10.41
CA THR A 178 -5.26 12.44 10.37
C THR A 178 -4.93 11.97 11.78
N TYR A 179 -4.19 10.87 11.87
CA TYR A 179 -3.71 10.29 13.11
C TYR A 179 -2.18 10.26 13.09
N SER A 180 -1.57 10.45 14.26
CA SER A 180 -0.15 10.21 14.53
C SER A 180 0.05 8.80 15.08
N PRO A 181 1.31 8.31 15.18
CA PRO A 181 1.57 7.01 15.81
C PRO A 181 1.04 6.88 17.24
N SER A 182 1.10 7.94 18.04
CA SER A 182 0.55 7.93 19.41
C SER A 182 -0.97 7.79 19.43
N ASP A 183 -1.67 8.42 18.48
CA ASP A 183 -3.13 8.31 18.39
C ASP A 183 -3.54 6.88 18.02
N LEU A 184 -2.77 6.21 17.15
CA LEU A 184 -3.02 4.79 16.83
C LEU A 184 -2.83 3.87 18.04
N ILE A 185 -1.83 4.14 18.89
CA ILE A 185 -1.65 3.40 20.15
C ILE A 185 -2.84 3.63 21.09
N GLU A 186 -3.32 4.87 21.19
CA GLU A 186 -4.51 5.17 21.98
C GLU A 186 -5.74 4.39 21.46
N LEU A 187 -5.96 4.36 20.14
CA LEU A 187 -7.04 3.57 19.53
C LEU A 187 -6.97 2.09 19.90
N LEU A 188 -5.77 1.50 19.89
CA LEU A 188 -5.56 0.09 20.26
C LEU A 188 -5.87 -0.18 21.74
N ASN A 189 -5.63 0.78 22.62
CA ASN A 189 -5.93 0.66 24.05
C ASN A 189 -7.43 0.80 24.37
N LYS A 190 -8.25 1.18 23.39
CA LYS A 190 -9.71 1.32 23.51
C LYS A 190 -10.48 0.13 22.91
N ARG A 191 -9.78 -0.98 22.62
CA ARG A 191 -10.38 -2.24 22.13
C ARG A 191 -11.36 -2.86 23.11
#